data_AF-A0A663F635-F1
#
_entry.id   AF-A0A663F635-F1
#
_cell.length_a   1.000
_cell.length_b   1.000
_cell.length_c   1.000
_cell.angle_alpha   90.00
_cell.angle_beta   90.00
_cell.angle_gamma   90.00
#
_symmetry.space_group_name_H-M   'P 1'
#
loop_
_entity.id
_entity.type
_entity.pdbx_description
1 polymer ?
#
loop_
_entity_poly.entity_id
_entity_poly.type
_entity_poly.pdbx_seq_one_letter_code
_entity_poly.pdbx_strand_id
1 'polypeptide(L)'
;MWAGLGLVLALCLLPGGGTEIQNCKEAPEWRIGEENPMLNSRGSVTVVALLQDLRVKLENEGLVNIWYMVVNHKGTYSQRKFHLLKESVSDHITVYQQDEEQADVWTTLNGNKDDFLIYDRCGRLVYHLGLPYSFLSFQYVEESIKIAYCENKCGNCSYTVFSCFILFCKNVKIIDILQLV
;
A
#
# COMPACT_ATOMS: atom_id res chain seq x y z
N MET A 1 38.88 14.83 50.45
CA MET A 1 38.70 15.34 49.07
C MET A 1 37.98 14.25 48.28
N TRP A 2 36.72 14.46 47.90
CA TRP A 2 35.85 13.42 47.35
C TRP A 2 36.19 13.16 45.88
N ALA A 3 36.40 11.88 45.53
CA ALA A 3 36.59 11.44 44.15
C ALA A 3 35.23 11.43 43.44
N GLY A 4 35.12 12.24 42.38
CA GLY A 4 33.91 12.38 41.58
C GLY A 4 33.60 11.08 40.83
N LEU A 5 32.41 10.53 41.08
CA LEU A 5 31.80 9.50 40.24
C LEU A 5 31.30 10.16 38.94
N GLY A 6 32.05 9.96 37.86
CA GLY A 6 31.64 10.32 36.51
C GLY A 6 30.53 9.38 36.05
N LEU A 7 29.31 9.88 35.99
CA LEU A 7 28.15 9.16 35.46
C LEU A 7 28.26 9.19 33.92
N VAL A 8 28.77 8.11 33.34
CA VAL A 8 28.75 7.92 31.88
C VAL A 8 27.32 7.61 31.48
N LEU A 9 26.62 8.61 30.95
CA LEU A 9 25.38 8.41 30.19
C LEU A 9 25.73 7.63 28.92
N ALA A 10 25.61 6.30 29.00
CA ALA A 10 25.52 5.46 27.81
C ALA A 10 24.22 5.83 27.10
N LEU A 11 24.31 6.74 26.13
CA LEU A 11 23.24 7.01 25.19
C LEU A 11 23.12 5.75 24.32
N CYS A 12 22.27 4.81 24.73
CA CYS A 12 21.87 3.72 23.87
C CYS A 12 21.22 4.35 22.63
N LEU A 13 21.95 4.38 21.51
CA LEU A 13 21.36 4.43 20.18
C LEU A 13 20.63 3.10 19.98
N LEU A 14 19.49 2.96 20.64
CA LEU A 14 18.50 2.00 20.20
C LEU A 14 18.03 2.52 18.84
N PRO A 15 18.17 1.76 17.73
CA PRO A 15 17.30 1.99 16.60
C PRO A 15 15.88 1.89 17.15
N GLY A 16 15.22 3.05 17.23
CA GLY A 16 13.86 3.19 17.73
C GLY A 16 12.97 2.22 16.98
N GLY A 17 12.31 1.35 17.73
CA GLY A 17 11.38 0.37 17.19
C GLY A 17 10.20 1.05 16.52
N GLY A 18 10.03 0.76 15.24
CA GLY A 18 8.77 0.76 14.53
C GLY A 18 8.91 -0.35 13.52
N THR A 19 8.22 -1.48 13.72
CA THR A 19 8.23 -2.61 12.79
C THR A 19 7.50 -2.20 11.52
N GLU A 20 8.16 -1.50 10.61
CA GLU A 20 7.76 -1.45 9.21
C GLU A 20 8.17 -2.79 8.60
N ILE A 21 7.29 -3.79 8.67
CA ILE A 21 7.58 -5.09 8.05
C ILE A 21 7.42 -4.90 6.55
N GLN A 22 8.51 -4.53 5.88
CA GLN A 22 8.67 -4.59 4.43
C GLN A 22 8.57 -6.06 4.01
N ASN A 23 7.35 -6.53 3.79
CA ASN A 23 7.06 -7.92 3.48
C ASN A 23 7.07 -8.09 1.97
N CYS A 24 8.25 -7.97 1.34
CA CYS A 24 8.50 -8.13 -0.11
C CYS A 24 8.23 -9.54 -0.68
N LYS A 25 7.25 -10.23 -0.11
CA LYS A 25 6.67 -11.48 -0.53
C LYS A 25 5.59 -11.20 -1.58
N GLU A 26 5.49 -12.08 -2.55
CA GLU A 26 4.37 -12.05 -3.49
C GLU A 26 3.04 -12.18 -2.74
N ALA A 27 2.00 -11.55 -3.28
CA ALA A 27 0.65 -11.73 -2.78
C ALA A 27 0.29 -13.22 -2.77
N PRO A 28 -0.32 -13.74 -1.69
CA PRO A 28 -0.96 -15.06 -1.74
C PRO A 28 -1.94 -15.13 -2.90
N GLU A 29 -2.17 -16.32 -3.46
CA GLU A 29 -3.14 -16.50 -4.54
C GLU A 29 -4.57 -16.25 -4.03
N TRP A 30 -5.33 -15.42 -4.75
CA TRP A 30 -6.75 -15.18 -4.53
C TRP A 30 -7.43 -14.77 -5.85
N ARG A 31 -8.75 -14.98 -5.92
CA ARG A 31 -9.56 -14.74 -7.14
C ARG A 31 -10.92 -14.20 -6.76
N ILE A 32 -11.56 -13.50 -7.70
CA ILE A 32 -12.96 -13.09 -7.62
C ILE A 32 -13.64 -13.60 -8.90
N GLY A 33 -14.51 -14.60 -8.76
CA GLY A 33 -14.99 -15.37 -9.91
C GLY A 33 -13.81 -15.95 -10.70
N GLU A 34 -13.73 -15.62 -11.99
CA GLU A 34 -12.63 -16.07 -12.86
C GLU A 34 -11.42 -15.12 -12.88
N GLU A 35 -11.52 -13.95 -12.28
CA GLU A 35 -10.45 -12.94 -12.33
C GLU A 35 -9.36 -13.22 -11.30
N ASN A 36 -8.10 -12.98 -11.69
CA ASN A 36 -6.96 -12.89 -10.77
C ASN A 36 -6.44 -11.45 -10.77
N PRO A 37 -6.87 -10.61 -9.80
CA PRO A 37 -6.56 -9.18 -9.82
C PRO A 37 -5.06 -8.87 -9.70
N MET A 38 -4.28 -9.72 -9.03
CA MET A 38 -2.83 -9.54 -8.89
C MET A 38 -2.08 -9.86 -10.18
N LEU A 39 -2.56 -10.83 -10.98
CA LEU A 39 -2.01 -11.07 -12.32
C LEU A 39 -2.37 -9.95 -13.30
N ASN A 40 -3.62 -9.46 -13.27
CA ASN A 40 -4.11 -8.40 -14.15
C ASN A 40 -3.37 -7.06 -13.95
N SER A 41 -2.83 -6.83 -12.76
CA SER A 41 -2.18 -5.58 -12.38
C SER A 41 -0.66 -5.58 -12.51
N ARG A 42 -0.05 -6.70 -12.94
CA ARG A 42 1.41 -6.78 -13.17
C ARG A 42 1.90 -5.69 -14.11
N GLY A 43 3.07 -5.12 -13.79
CA GLY A 43 3.61 -3.93 -14.47
C GLY A 43 3.27 -2.61 -13.78
N SER A 44 2.25 -2.60 -12.92
CA SER A 44 1.75 -1.41 -12.23
C SER A 44 1.90 -1.56 -10.71
N VAL A 45 2.13 -0.44 -10.02
CA VAL A 45 1.93 -0.40 -8.57
C VAL A 45 0.45 -0.67 -8.31
N THR A 46 0.16 -1.53 -7.35
CA THR A 46 -1.22 -1.94 -7.06
C THR A 46 -1.59 -1.55 -5.65
N VAL A 47 -2.73 -0.87 -5.50
CA VAL A 47 -3.24 -0.43 -4.20
C VAL A 47 -4.62 -1.03 -3.97
N VAL A 48 -4.75 -1.79 -2.88
CA VAL A 48 -6.00 -2.43 -2.47
C VAL A 48 -6.63 -1.63 -1.35
N ALA A 49 -7.47 -0.63 -1.70
CA ALA A 49 -8.21 0.21 -0.75
C ALA A 49 -9.10 1.26 -1.44
N LEU A 50 -9.88 1.99 -0.64
CA LEU A 50 -10.73 3.11 -1.06
C LEU A 50 -9.95 4.43 -1.12
N LEU A 51 -9.72 5.01 -2.32
CA LEU A 51 -8.73 6.09 -2.53
C LEU A 51 -9.08 7.17 -3.58
N GLN A 52 -10.33 7.62 -3.70
CA GLN A 52 -10.67 8.54 -4.81
C GLN A 52 -9.87 9.84 -4.84
N ASP A 53 -9.86 10.60 -3.75
CA ASP A 53 -9.19 11.91 -3.73
C ASP A 53 -7.67 11.75 -3.88
N LEU A 54 -7.09 10.76 -3.20
CA LEU A 54 -5.67 10.47 -3.28
C LEU A 54 -5.24 10.03 -4.69
N ARG A 55 -6.06 9.24 -5.39
CA ARG A 55 -5.80 8.86 -6.79
C ARG A 55 -5.66 10.10 -7.67
N VAL A 56 -6.65 10.99 -7.63
CA VAL A 56 -6.65 12.21 -8.47
C VAL A 56 -5.43 13.07 -8.14
N LYS A 57 -5.07 13.18 -6.86
CA LYS A 57 -3.86 13.87 -6.43
C LYS A 57 -2.59 13.26 -7.05
N LEU A 58 -2.40 11.94 -6.93
CA LEU A 58 -1.22 11.24 -7.45
C LEU A 58 -1.12 11.34 -8.98
N GLU A 59 -2.24 11.22 -9.70
CA GLU A 59 -2.27 11.39 -11.16
C GLU A 59 -1.87 12.82 -11.57
N ASN A 60 -2.34 13.85 -10.85
CA ASN A 60 -1.96 15.25 -11.10
C ASN A 60 -0.47 15.52 -10.79
N GLU A 61 0.14 14.73 -9.91
CA GLU A 61 1.59 14.75 -9.65
C GLU A 61 2.40 13.97 -10.70
N GLY A 62 1.75 13.32 -11.67
CA GLY A 62 2.38 12.57 -12.76
C GLY A 62 2.59 11.08 -12.46
N LEU A 63 2.12 10.58 -11.31
CA LEU A 63 2.16 9.16 -10.97
C LEU A 63 1.01 8.43 -11.68
N VAL A 64 1.24 8.13 -12.95
CA VAL A 64 0.27 7.43 -13.82
C VAL A 64 0.50 5.91 -13.81
N ASN A 65 -0.49 5.14 -14.30
CA ASN A 65 -0.45 3.67 -14.35
C ASN A 65 -0.28 3.03 -12.97
N ILE A 66 -1.05 3.52 -11.99
CA ILE A 66 -1.27 2.85 -10.71
C ILE A 66 -2.60 2.12 -10.80
N TRP A 67 -2.61 0.85 -10.43
CA TRP A 67 -3.81 0.02 -10.37
C TRP A 67 -4.47 0.17 -9.02
N TYR A 68 -5.68 0.73 -8.99
CA TYR A 68 -6.47 0.89 -7.77
C TYR A 68 -7.63 -0.11 -7.77
N MET A 69 -7.80 -0.83 -6.68
CA MET A 69 -8.95 -1.73 -6.53
C MET A 69 -9.49 -1.74 -5.11
N VAL A 70 -10.78 -2.01 -5.00
CA VAL A 70 -11.50 -2.18 -3.73
C VAL A 70 -12.07 -3.58 -3.69
N VAL A 71 -11.81 -4.32 -2.62
CA VAL A 71 -12.44 -5.64 -2.39
C VAL A 71 -13.54 -5.48 -1.35
N ASN A 72 -14.80 -5.49 -1.80
CA ASN A 72 -15.94 -5.39 -0.89
C ASN A 72 -16.02 -6.66 -0.02
N HIS A 73 -16.50 -6.50 1.20
CA HIS A 73 -16.65 -7.60 2.13
C HIS A 73 -17.71 -8.61 1.64
N LYS A 74 -17.52 -9.90 1.95
CA LYS A 74 -18.33 -10.99 1.41
C LYS A 74 -19.73 -11.12 1.99
N GLY A 75 -19.98 -10.59 3.18
CA GLY A 75 -21.28 -10.78 3.85
C GLY A 75 -22.47 -10.11 3.15
N THR A 76 -23.65 -10.73 3.25
CA THR A 76 -24.95 -10.25 2.71
C THR A 76 -25.17 -8.74 2.80
N TYR A 77 -24.88 -8.13 3.95
CA TYR A 77 -25.08 -6.70 4.18
C TYR A 77 -24.20 -5.82 3.28
N SER A 78 -22.94 -6.23 3.07
CA SER A 78 -21.99 -5.53 2.21
C SER A 78 -22.35 -5.71 0.74
N GLN A 79 -22.78 -6.91 0.35
CA GLN A 79 -23.27 -7.20 -1.00
C GLN A 79 -24.49 -6.34 -1.39
N ARG A 80 -25.48 -6.21 -0.49
CA ARG A 80 -26.66 -5.36 -0.73
C ARG A 80 -26.29 -3.89 -0.98
N LYS A 81 -25.16 -3.44 -0.44
CA LYS A 81 -24.63 -2.08 -0.59
C LYS A 81 -23.57 -1.95 -1.69
N PHE A 82 -23.32 -3.00 -2.47
CA PHE A 82 -22.32 -2.98 -3.52
C PHE A 82 -22.55 -1.85 -4.54
N HIS A 83 -23.82 -1.62 -4.93
CA HIS A 83 -24.17 -0.51 -5.83
C HIS A 83 -23.78 0.85 -5.25
N LEU A 84 -24.07 1.11 -3.98
CA LEU A 84 -23.67 2.35 -3.30
C LEU A 84 -22.16 2.51 -3.25
N LEU A 85 -21.44 1.42 -2.98
CA LEU A 85 -19.98 1.45 -2.98
C LEU A 85 -19.45 1.78 -4.38
N LYS A 86 -20.00 1.16 -5.42
CA LYS A 86 -19.59 1.37 -6.81
C LYS A 86 -19.89 2.80 -7.27
N GLU A 87 -21.07 3.34 -6.97
CA GLU A 87 -21.43 4.74 -7.25
C GLU A 87 -20.59 5.72 -6.43
N SER A 88 -20.18 5.31 -5.23
CA SER A 88 -19.36 6.16 -4.39
C SER A 88 -17.96 6.30 -4.95
N VAL A 89 -17.46 5.38 -5.81
CA VAL A 89 -16.10 5.37 -6.35
C VAL A 89 -16.01 5.75 -7.83
N SER A 90 -14.86 6.30 -8.24
CA SER A 90 -14.54 6.56 -9.65
C SER A 90 -14.58 5.27 -10.48
N ASP A 91 -15.09 5.35 -11.72
CA ASP A 91 -15.09 4.25 -12.70
C ASP A 91 -13.70 3.70 -13.05
N HIS A 92 -12.64 4.42 -12.68
CA HIS A 92 -11.24 4.00 -12.85
C HIS A 92 -10.73 3.10 -11.71
N ILE A 93 -11.55 2.86 -10.68
CA ILE A 93 -11.24 1.98 -9.56
C ILE A 93 -12.10 0.72 -9.70
N THR A 94 -11.46 -0.43 -9.87
CA THR A 94 -12.19 -1.69 -9.96
C THR A 94 -12.69 -2.10 -8.58
N VAL A 95 -14.01 -2.23 -8.42
CA VAL A 95 -14.63 -2.74 -7.19
C VAL A 95 -15.01 -4.19 -7.38
N TYR A 96 -14.35 -5.07 -6.64
CA TYR A 96 -14.63 -6.50 -6.60
C TYR A 96 -15.64 -6.80 -5.49
N GLN A 97 -16.64 -7.63 -5.80
CA GLN A 97 -17.54 -8.20 -4.80
C GLN A 97 -17.14 -9.65 -4.54
N GLN A 98 -16.88 -9.99 -3.28
CA GLN A 98 -16.71 -11.38 -2.86
C GLN A 98 -18.05 -12.09 -2.71
N ASP A 99 -18.09 -13.36 -3.11
CA ASP A 99 -19.20 -14.29 -2.86
C ASP A 99 -19.16 -14.82 -1.41
N GLU A 100 -20.29 -15.28 -0.89
CA GLU A 100 -20.35 -15.76 0.50
C GLU A 100 -19.60 -17.09 0.70
N GLU A 101 -19.59 -17.94 -0.33
CA GLU A 101 -19.04 -19.30 -0.30
C GLU A 101 -17.54 -19.35 -0.55
N GLN A 102 -16.94 -18.29 -1.10
CA GLN A 102 -15.50 -18.24 -1.33
C GLN A 102 -14.72 -17.97 -0.03
N ALA A 103 -13.42 -18.30 -0.06
CA ALA A 103 -12.48 -17.91 0.97
C ALA A 103 -12.47 -16.37 1.10
N ASP A 104 -12.41 -15.86 2.33
CA ASP A 104 -12.34 -14.41 2.52
C ASP A 104 -10.98 -13.88 2.08
N VAL A 105 -11.01 -12.99 1.10
CA VAL A 105 -9.82 -12.36 0.51
C VAL A 105 -9.09 -11.52 1.55
N TRP A 106 -9.80 -10.81 2.44
CA TRP A 106 -9.14 -10.01 3.47
C TRP A 106 -8.34 -10.87 4.45
N THR A 107 -8.93 -11.99 4.88
CA THR A 107 -8.22 -13.01 5.67
C THR A 107 -7.02 -13.58 4.89
N THR A 108 -7.16 -13.85 3.60
CA THR A 108 -6.10 -14.43 2.74
C THR A 108 -4.91 -13.47 2.58
N LEU A 109 -5.20 -12.19 2.40
CA LEU A 109 -4.21 -11.12 2.32
C LEU A 109 -3.66 -10.69 3.68
N ASN A 110 -4.14 -11.32 4.76
CA ASN A 110 -3.79 -10.99 6.13
C ASN A 110 -4.08 -9.51 6.48
N GLY A 111 -5.10 -8.93 5.84
CA GLY A 111 -5.51 -7.53 5.98
C GLY A 111 -6.82 -7.37 6.74
N ASN A 112 -7.03 -6.18 7.29
CA ASN A 112 -8.25 -5.80 8.00
C ASN A 112 -9.02 -4.72 7.24
N LYS A 113 -10.22 -4.42 7.76
CA LYS A 113 -11.00 -3.27 7.31
C LYS A 113 -10.17 -1.98 7.44
N ASP A 114 -10.23 -1.15 6.42
CA ASP A 114 -9.53 0.15 6.34
C ASP A 114 -8.00 0.03 6.26
N ASP A 115 -7.44 -1.17 6.04
CA ASP A 115 -6.03 -1.35 5.74
C ASP A 115 -5.72 -0.99 4.28
N PHE A 116 -4.50 -0.54 4.03
CA PHE A 116 -3.94 -0.36 2.69
C PHE A 116 -2.88 -1.42 2.43
N LEU A 117 -3.06 -2.18 1.36
CA LEU A 117 -2.05 -3.09 0.85
C LEU A 117 -1.50 -2.50 -0.45
N ILE A 118 -0.21 -2.20 -0.45
CA ILE A 118 0.48 -1.56 -1.57
C ILE A 118 1.52 -2.53 -2.09
N TYR A 119 1.34 -2.97 -3.33
CA TYR A 119 2.22 -3.90 -4.03
C TYR A 119 3.04 -3.19 -5.09
N ASP A 120 4.27 -3.64 -5.29
CA ASP A 120 5.10 -3.19 -6.39
C ASP A 120 4.60 -3.74 -7.74
N ARG A 121 5.29 -3.35 -8.83
CA ARG A 121 4.98 -3.77 -10.21
C ARG A 121 5.05 -5.27 -10.45
N CYS A 122 5.62 -6.01 -9.51
CA CYS A 122 5.83 -7.45 -9.59
C CYS A 122 4.87 -8.22 -8.69
N GLY A 123 3.94 -7.52 -8.02
CA GLY A 123 2.94 -8.11 -7.16
C GLY A 123 3.48 -8.48 -5.77
N ARG A 124 4.58 -7.87 -5.33
CA ARG A 124 5.16 -8.07 -3.99
C ARG A 124 4.71 -6.98 -3.06
N LEU A 125 4.29 -7.35 -1.85
CA LEU A 125 3.76 -6.41 -0.86
C LEU A 125 4.88 -5.49 -0.35
N VAL A 126 4.81 -4.20 -0.65
CA VAL A 126 5.76 -3.21 -0.16
C VAL A 126 5.32 -2.70 1.20
N TYR A 127 4.03 -2.34 1.31
CA TYR A 127 3.45 -1.78 2.52
C TYR A 127 2.12 -2.42 2.85
N HIS A 128 1.94 -2.69 4.14
CA HIS A 128 0.65 -3.00 4.76
C HIS A 128 0.41 -1.96 5.85
N LEU A 129 -0.49 -1.02 5.60
CA LEU A 129 -0.80 0.07 6.51
C LEU A 129 -2.16 -0.19 7.15
N GLY A 130 -2.17 -0.55 8.42
CA GLY A 130 -3.38 -0.52 9.23
C GLY A 130 -3.50 0.79 10.01
N LEU A 131 -4.59 0.92 10.76
CA LEU A 131 -4.76 2.06 11.66
C LEU A 131 -3.60 2.14 12.68
N PRO A 132 -3.10 3.35 13.01
CA PRO A 132 -3.55 4.66 12.56
C PRO A 132 -2.92 5.15 11.23
N TYR A 133 -1.99 4.40 10.64
CA TYR A 133 -1.25 4.81 9.43
C TYR A 133 -2.10 4.78 8.16
N SER A 134 -3.27 4.14 8.21
CA SER A 134 -4.25 4.14 7.13
C SER A 134 -5.15 5.40 7.09
N PHE A 135 -5.04 6.32 8.04
CA PHE A 135 -5.80 7.58 8.01
C PHE A 135 -5.31 8.50 6.87
N LEU A 136 -6.15 8.68 5.84
CA LEU A 136 -5.88 9.52 4.67
C LEU A 136 -5.72 11.03 4.97
N SER A 137 -6.04 11.47 6.19
CA SER A 137 -5.73 12.83 6.64
C SER A 137 -4.22 13.06 6.82
N PHE A 138 -3.44 11.97 6.93
CA PHE A 138 -1.98 12.00 7.01
C PHE A 138 -1.35 11.50 5.70
N GLN A 139 -0.05 11.74 5.57
CA GLN A 139 0.69 11.45 4.33
C GLN A 139 1.19 10.00 4.22
N TYR A 140 0.96 9.14 5.21
CA TYR A 140 1.50 7.77 5.23
C TYR A 140 1.14 6.97 3.96
N VAL A 141 -0.14 6.91 3.61
CA VAL A 141 -0.60 6.16 2.43
C VAL A 141 -0.05 6.77 1.14
N GLU A 142 -0.04 8.09 1.04
CA GLU A 142 0.49 8.82 -0.11
C GLU A 142 1.98 8.53 -0.32
N GLU A 143 2.78 8.67 0.73
CA GLU A 143 4.23 8.47 0.68
C GLU A 143 4.58 7.00 0.45
N SER A 144 3.87 6.06 1.06
CA SER A 144 4.04 4.63 0.78
C SER A 144 3.78 4.29 -0.69
N ILE A 145 2.79 4.93 -1.33
CA ILE A 145 2.53 4.74 -2.77
C ILE A 145 3.66 5.34 -3.60
N LYS A 146 4.11 6.57 -3.29
CA LYS A 146 5.23 7.21 -4.00
C LYS A 146 6.51 6.37 -3.89
N ILE A 147 6.80 5.85 -2.71
CA ILE A 147 7.93 4.97 -2.46
C ILE A 147 7.79 3.67 -3.28
N ALA A 148 6.65 2.99 -3.22
CA ALA A 148 6.42 1.77 -4.01
C ALA A 148 6.51 2.02 -5.53
N TYR A 149 6.21 3.24 -5.98
CA TYR A 149 6.26 3.65 -7.38
C TYR A 149 7.66 3.98 -7.87
N CYS A 150 8.44 4.70 -7.06
CA CYS A 150 9.71 5.28 -7.45
C CYS A 150 10.93 4.54 -6.94
N GLU A 151 10.82 3.88 -5.79
CA GLU A 151 11.92 3.12 -5.20
C GLU A 151 11.79 1.64 -5.50
N ASN A 152 12.94 0.98 -5.49
CA ASN A 152 13.02 -0.47 -5.68
C ASN A 152 13.13 -1.20 -4.34
N LYS A 153 12.17 -0.96 -3.43
CA LYS A 153 12.21 -1.51 -2.06
C LYS A 153 12.34 -3.03 -2.03
N CYS A 154 11.64 -3.72 -2.94
CA CYS A 154 11.67 -5.18 -3.03
C CYS A 154 12.73 -5.73 -4.02
N GLY A 155 13.61 -4.89 -4.57
CA GLY A 155 14.66 -5.30 -5.50
C GLY A 155 14.17 -5.55 -6.93
N ASN A 156 15.11 -5.73 -7.87
CA ASN A 156 14.80 -5.74 -9.30
C ASN A 156 13.83 -6.84 -9.73
N CYS A 157 13.01 -6.55 -10.73
CA CYS A 157 12.19 -7.55 -11.41
C CYS A 157 11.93 -7.15 -12.88
N SER A 158 11.37 -8.07 -13.68
CA SER A 158 11.22 -7.93 -15.14
C SER A 158 10.32 -6.78 -15.59
N TYR A 159 9.48 -6.26 -14.70
CA TYR A 159 8.55 -5.17 -14.99
C TYR A 159 9.12 -3.77 -14.70
N THR A 160 10.36 -3.68 -14.18
CA THR A 160 11.02 -2.40 -13.95
C THR A 160 11.48 -1.81 -15.29
N VAL A 161 10.76 -0.83 -15.85
CA VAL A 161 11.20 -0.12 -17.07
C VAL A 161 12.14 1.03 -16.67
N PHE A 162 13.42 0.89 -16.98
CA PHE A 162 14.49 1.64 -16.33
C PHE A 162 14.70 3.10 -16.78
N SER A 163 14.26 3.56 -17.94
CA SER A 163 14.77 4.86 -18.45
C SER A 163 13.89 6.08 -18.15
N CYS A 164 12.59 6.04 -18.44
CA CYS A 164 11.69 7.19 -18.25
C CYS A 164 11.26 7.38 -16.78
N PHE A 165 10.97 6.27 -16.09
CA PHE A 165 10.56 6.27 -14.68
C PHE A 165 11.61 6.86 -13.75
N ILE A 166 12.89 6.53 -13.96
CA ILE A 166 13.98 7.01 -13.08
C ILE A 166 14.13 8.53 -13.13
N LEU A 167 13.95 9.14 -14.31
CA LEU A 167 14.10 10.60 -14.45
C LEU A 167 12.95 11.35 -13.77
N PHE A 168 11.72 10.84 -13.91
CA PHE A 168 10.55 11.38 -13.22
C PHE A 168 10.74 11.29 -11.69
N CYS A 169 11.08 10.10 -11.19
CA CYS A 169 11.19 9.83 -9.76
C CYS A 169 12.29 10.62 -9.05
N LYS A 170 13.34 11.08 -9.76
CA LYS A 170 14.32 12.02 -9.19
C LYS A 170 13.71 13.37 -8.80
N ASN A 171 12.59 13.75 -9.39
CA ASN A 171 11.90 15.01 -9.14
C ASN A 171 10.66 14.84 -8.24
N VAL A 172 10.28 13.60 -7.89
CA VAL A 172 9.21 13.33 -6.94
C VAL A 172 9.75 13.56 -5.54
N LYS A 173 9.12 14.47 -4.80
CA LYS A 173 9.43 14.66 -3.38
C LYS A 173 8.86 13.49 -2.60
N ILE A 174 9.75 12.68 -2.03
CA ILE A 174 9.42 11.59 -1.11
C ILE A 174 9.82 12.02 0.30
N ILE A 175 8.93 11.82 1.25
CA ILE A 175 9.17 12.01 2.68
C ILE A 175 9.36 10.64 3.31
N ASP A 176 10.42 10.47 4.10
CA ASP A 176 10.64 9.23 4.82
C ASP A 176 9.50 9.03 5.83
N ILE A 177 8.85 7.85 5.80
CA ILE A 177 7.73 7.52 6.67
C ILE A 177 8.16 7.61 8.14
N LEU A 178 9.43 7.32 8.46
CA LEU A 178 9.98 7.46 9.81
C LEU A 178 10.04 8.92 10.29
N GLN A 179 10.00 9.90 9.39
CA GLN A 179 9.94 11.33 9.75
C GLN A 179 8.52 11.82 10.00
N LEU A 180 7.50 11.00 9.71
CA LEU A 180 6.09 11.33 9.91
C LEU A 180 5.56 10.85 11.28
N VAL A 181 6.29 9.94 11.94
CA VAL A 181 5.94 9.32 13.24
C VAL A 181 6.45 10.14 14.42
#